data_AF-A0A969DNH3-F1
#
_entry.id   AF-A0A969DNH3-F1
#
_cell.length_a   1.000
_cell.length_b   1.000
_cell.length_c   1.000
_cell.angle_alpha   90.00
_cell.angle_beta   90.00
_cell.angle_gamma   90.00
#
_symmetry.space_group_name_H-M   'P 1'
#
loop_
_entity.id
_entity.type
_entity.pdbx_description
1 polymer ?
#
loop_
_entity_poly.entity_id
_entity_poly.type
_entity_poly.pdbx_seq_one_letter_code
_entity_poly.pdbx_strand_id
1 'polypeptide(L)'
;MAKRTQAQSTEDWNYERAIAQIEATVAELEQGELPLANIFEQFEQAVTELRRCETFLTEKQQQATLLIETLTVPPAGEGVGE
;
A
#
# COMPACT_ATOMS: atom_id res chain seq x y z
N MET A 1 -11.67 -3.79 31.98
CA MET A 1 -10.45 -3.59 31.16
C MET A 1 -10.10 -4.97 30.60
N ALA A 2 -9.91 -5.27 29.33
CA ALA A 2 -9.74 -4.48 28.11
C ALA A 2 -10.46 -5.22 26.96
N LYS A 3 -11.22 -4.49 26.12
CA LYS A 3 -11.68 -5.04 24.84
C LYS A 3 -10.49 -5.03 23.89
N ARG A 4 -9.99 -6.22 23.51
CA ARG A 4 -9.26 -6.40 22.26
C ARG A 4 -10.23 -6.03 21.14
N THR A 5 -10.20 -4.78 20.71
CA THR A 5 -10.85 -4.41 19.46
C THR A 5 -9.96 -4.95 18.36
N GLN A 6 -10.38 -6.10 17.88
CA GLN A 6 -9.98 -6.78 16.66
C GLN A 6 -9.59 -5.74 15.59
N ALA A 7 -8.31 -5.76 15.19
CA ALA A 7 -7.89 -5.10 13.98
C ALA A 7 -8.78 -5.64 12.86
N GLN A 8 -9.64 -4.78 12.31
CA GLN A 8 -10.42 -5.13 11.13
C GLN A 8 -9.41 -5.40 10.04
N SER A 9 -9.24 -6.68 9.72
CA SER A 9 -8.46 -7.12 8.59
C SER A 9 -9.12 -6.53 7.34
N THR A 10 -8.36 -5.70 6.64
CA THR A 10 -8.57 -5.32 5.24
C THR A 10 -8.46 -6.58 4.38
N GLU A 11 -9.42 -7.50 4.50
CA GLU A 11 -9.31 -8.86 3.96
C GLU A 11 -9.75 -9.00 2.50
N ASP A 12 -10.13 -7.91 1.83
CA ASP A 12 -10.59 -7.98 0.42
C ASP A 12 -9.75 -7.17 -0.58
N TRP A 13 -8.85 -6.30 -0.14
CA TRP A 13 -8.03 -5.49 -1.05
C TRP A 13 -6.59 -6.04 -1.13
N ASN A 14 -6.12 -6.27 -2.35
CA ASN A 14 -4.81 -6.86 -2.65
C ASN A 14 -4.02 -5.92 -3.58
N TYR A 15 -2.78 -5.60 -3.18
CA TYR A 15 -1.92 -4.65 -3.89
C TYR A 15 -1.57 -5.13 -5.30
N GLU A 16 -1.19 -6.40 -5.46
CA GLU A 16 -0.80 -6.98 -6.74
C GLU A 16 -1.96 -6.97 -7.74
N ARG A 17 -3.18 -7.23 -7.26
CA ARG A 17 -4.40 -7.15 -8.05
C ARG A 17 -4.73 -5.71 -8.46
N ALA A 18 -4.57 -4.75 -7.55
CA ALA A 18 -4.80 -3.34 -7.84
C ALA A 18 -3.81 -2.82 -8.91
N ILE A 19 -2.54 -3.19 -8.82
CA ILE A 19 -1.54 -2.87 -9.84
C ILE A 19 -1.89 -3.49 -11.20
N ALA A 20 -2.25 -4.78 -11.23
CA ALA A 20 -2.67 -5.43 -12.47
C ALA A 20 -3.88 -4.73 -13.12
N GLN A 21 -4.81 -4.23 -12.31
CA GLN A 21 -5.96 -3.47 -12.80
C GLN A 21 -5.56 -2.11 -13.38
N ILE A 22 -4.62 -1.40 -12.73
CA ILE A 22 -4.09 -0.13 -13.24
C ILE A 22 -3.35 -0.35 -14.57
N GLU A 23 -2.51 -1.39 -14.67
CA GLU A 23 -1.80 -1.74 -15.91
C GLU A 23 -2.78 -2.04 -17.06
N ALA A 24 -3.86 -2.77 -16.78
CA ALA A 24 -4.91 -3.04 -17.76
C ALA A 24 -5.60 -1.75 -18.22
N THR A 25 -5.94 -0.85 -17.29
CA THR A 25 -6.52 0.46 -17.63
C THR A 25 -5.57 1.29 -18.51
N VAL A 26 -4.28 1.32 -18.20
CA VAL A 26 -3.28 2.03 -19.03
C VAL A 26 -3.24 1.43 -20.45
N ALA A 27 -3.21 0.10 -20.56
CA ALA A 27 -3.19 -0.57 -21.87
C ALA A 27 -4.45 -0.29 -22.71
N GLU A 28 -5.62 -0.13 -22.09
CA GLU A 28 -6.85 0.27 -22.78
C GLU A 28 -6.82 1.74 -23.22
N LEU A 29 -6.30 2.63 -22.38
CA LEU A 29 -6.16 4.05 -22.72
C LEU A 29 -5.17 4.26 -23.88
N GLU A 30 -4.08 3.50 -23.92
CA GLU A 30 -3.06 3.56 -24.98
C GLU A 30 -3.57 3.07 -26.34
N GLN A 31 -4.59 2.20 -26.38
CA GLN A 31 -5.23 1.79 -27.64
C GLN A 31 -5.96 2.95 -28.32
N GLY A 32 -6.44 3.93 -27.55
CA GLY A 32 -7.10 5.12 -28.08
C GLY A 32 -8.49 4.87 -28.68
N GLU A 33 -9.09 3.70 -28.44
CA GLU A 33 -10.40 3.30 -28.98
C GLU A 33 -11.57 3.66 -28.03
N LEU A 34 -11.27 4.09 -26.81
CA LEU A 34 -12.28 4.43 -25.81
C LEU A 34 -12.96 5.77 -26.11
N PRO A 35 -14.30 5.85 -26.04
CA PRO A 35 -15.01 7.12 -26.04
C PRO A 35 -14.51 8.04 -24.92
N LEU A 36 -14.48 9.35 -25.19
CA LEU A 36 -13.95 10.34 -24.23
C LEU A 36 -14.63 10.28 -22.86
N ALA A 37 -15.94 10.00 -22.80
CA ALA A 37 -16.64 9.84 -21.52
C ALA A 37 -16.08 8.66 -20.71
N ASN A 38 -15.83 7.52 -21.36
CA ASN A 38 -15.29 6.32 -20.72
C ASN A 38 -13.83 6.54 -20.27
N ILE A 39 -13.05 7.37 -20.97
CA ILE A 39 -11.69 7.73 -20.55
C ILE A 39 -11.70 8.37 -19.16
N PHE A 40 -12.66 9.26 -18.87
CA PHE A 40 -12.75 9.90 -17.55
C PHE A 40 -13.11 8.91 -16.45
N GLU A 41 -14.03 7.97 -16.73
CA GLU A 41 -14.40 6.91 -15.77
C GLU A 41 -13.20 6.00 -15.45
N GLN A 42 -12.47 5.56 -16.48
CA GLN A 42 -11.26 4.76 -16.31
C GLN A 42 -10.18 5.52 -15.53
N PHE A 43 -10.02 6.82 -15.80
CA PHE A 43 -9.06 7.66 -15.08
C PHE A 43 -9.42 7.84 -13.59
N GLU A 44 -10.70 8.06 -13.26
CA GLU A 44 -11.15 8.18 -11.87
C GLU A 44 -10.93 6.89 -11.07
N GLN A 45 -11.22 5.74 -11.68
CA GLN A 45 -10.92 4.44 -11.07
C GLN A 45 -9.43 4.24 -10.86
N ALA A 46 -8.59 4.51 -11.87
CA ALA A 46 -7.14 4.39 -11.75
C ALA A 46 -6.57 5.29 -10.65
N VAL A 47 -7.02 6.54 -10.55
CA VAL A 47 -6.60 7.46 -9.47
C VAL A 47 -7.00 6.93 -8.09
N THR A 48 -8.19 6.34 -7.98
CA THR A 48 -8.68 5.77 -6.72
C THR A 48 -7.82 4.59 -6.28
N GLU A 49 -7.49 3.67 -7.20
CA GLU A 49 -6.62 2.52 -6.90
C GLU A 49 -5.18 2.95 -6.61
N LEU A 50 -4.63 3.93 -7.33
CA LEU A 50 -3.30 4.47 -7.06
C LEU A 50 -3.18 5.07 -5.65
N ARG A 51 -4.21 5.76 -5.17
CA ARG A 51 -4.23 6.28 -3.79
C ARG A 51 -4.24 5.17 -2.73
N ARG A 52 -4.94 4.07 -3.01
CA ARG A 52 -4.94 2.89 -2.12
C ARG A 52 -3.56 2.23 -2.09
N CYS A 53 -2.93 2.09 -3.27
CA CYS A 53 -1.55 1.64 -3.40
C CYS A 53 -0.57 2.50 -2.59
N GLU A 54 -0.64 3.83 -2.72
CA GLU A 54 0.20 4.76 -1.97
C GLU A 54 0.02 4.60 -0.45
N THR A 55 -1.23 4.54 0.01
CA THR A 55 -1.55 4.34 1.43
C THR A 55 -0.95 3.04 1.94
N PHE A 56 -1.16 1.94 1.23
CA PHE A 56 -0.64 0.64 1.59
C PHE A 56 0.90 0.61 1.65
N LEU A 57 1.58 1.16 0.64
CA LEU A 57 3.04 1.21 0.60
C LEU A 57 3.61 2.06 1.73
N THR A 58 2.96 3.18 2.06
CA THR A 58 3.35 4.04 3.17
C THR A 58 3.25 3.30 4.50
N GLU A 59 2.15 2.59 4.74
CA GLU A 59 1.99 1.76 5.95
C GLU A 59 3.04 0.65 6.03
N LYS A 60 3.34 -0.03 4.91
CA LYS A 60 4.36 -1.08 4.87
C LYS A 60 5.77 -0.55 5.06
N GLN A 61 6.08 0.63 4.53
CA GLN A 61 7.35 1.29 4.76
C GLN A 61 7.54 1.62 6.25
N GLN A 62 6.52 2.18 6.91
CA GLN A 62 6.58 2.47 8.35
C GLN A 62 6.80 1.19 9.18
N GLN A 63 6.10 0.11 8.86
CA GLN A 63 6.29 -1.20 9.50
C GLN A 63 7.72 -1.71 9.33
N ALA A 64 8.28 -1.62 8.11
CA ALA A 64 9.64 -2.03 7.84
C ALA A 64 10.67 -1.20 8.63
N THR A 65 10.49 0.13 8.70
CA THR A 65 11.37 1.01 9.48
C THR A 65 11.41 0.60 10.96
N LEU A 66 10.25 0.36 11.58
CA LEU A 66 10.19 -0.05 12.99
C LEU A 66 10.88 -1.40 13.24
N LEU A 67 10.77 -2.34 12.29
CA LEU A 67 11.46 -3.63 12.38
C LEU A 67 12.97 -3.44 12.30
N ILE A 68 13.46 -2.56 11.43
CA ILE A 68 14.90 -2.25 11.31
C ILE A 68 15.42 -1.58 12.60
N GLU A 69 14.68 -0.62 13.15
CA GLU A 69 15.02 0.01 14.44
C GLU A 69 15.12 -1.03 15.56
N THR A 70 14.17 -1.98 15.61
CA THR A 70 14.19 -3.06 16.61
C THR A 70 15.40 -3.97 16.47
N LEU A 71 15.89 -4.22 15.26
CA LEU A 71 17.07 -5.06 15.00
C LEU A 71 18.39 -4.33 15.25
N THR A 72 18.41 -3.00 15.20
CA THR A 72 19.64 -2.19 15.27
C THR A 72 19.89 -1.55 16.63
N VAL A 73 18.87 -1.47 17.50
CA VAL A 73 19.03 -1.05 18.89
C VAL A 73 19.57 -2.24 19.71
N PRO A 74 20.83 -2.19 20.20
CA PRO A 74 21.33 -3.23 21.10
C PRO A 74 20.48 -3.24 22.39
N PRO A 75 20.25 -4.41 23.01
CA PRO A 75 19.48 -4.48 24.24
C PRO A 75 20.13 -3.56 25.28
N ALA A 76 19.34 -2.63 25.83
CA ALA A 76 19.78 -1.75 26.90
C ALA A 76 20.23 -2.61 28.09
N GLY A 77 21.54 -2.86 28.22
CA GLY A 77 22.05 -3.65 29.34
C GLY A 77 23.34 -4.44 29.18
N GLU A 78 24.08 -4.37 28.07
CA GLU A 78 25.42 -4.98 28.01
C GLU A 78 26.48 -3.90 27.75
N GLY A 79 27.13 -3.48 28.84
CA GLY A 79 28.17 -2.46 28.82
C GLY A 79 29.46 -2.95 28.16
N VAL A 80 30.27 -1.98 27.73
CA VAL A 80 31.71 -2.13 27.70
C VAL A 80 32.26 -0.86 28.35
N GLY A 81 32.75 -1.02 29.58
CA GLY A 81 33.71 -0.08 30.12
C GLY A 81 35.05 -0.32 29.43
N GLU A 82 35.65 0.75 28.94
CA GLU A 82 37.05 1.15 29.16
C GLU A 82 37.19 2.63 28.80
#